data_AF-A0A348NYS4-F1
#
_entry.id   AF-A0A348NYS4-F1
#
_cell.length_a   1.000
_cell.length_b   1.000
_cell.length_c   1.000
_cell.angle_alpha   90.00
_cell.angle_beta   90.00
_cell.angle_gamma   90.00
#
_symmetry.space_group_name_H-M   'P 1'
#
loop_
_entity.id
_entity.type
_entity.pdbx_description
1 polymer ?
#
loop_
_entity_poly.entity_id
_entity_poly.type
_entity_poly.pdbx_seq_one_letter_code
_entity_poly.pdbx_strand_id
1 'polypeptide(L)'
;MAKTFKVSVQGLTADLKANGSYDELELGEYGTDDMLGIFILYSSVVEVFPENNEDLCPASLYVESEGKNYSFYLDNGLIADVDSDAKLSPEEALKFVSGL
;
A
#
# COMPACT_ATOMS: atom_id res chain seq x y z
N MET A 1 23.22 -3.02 -5.69
CA MET A 1 22.61 -3.90 -4.67
C MET A 1 21.12 -3.97 -4.96
N ALA A 2 20.51 -5.14 -4.84
CA ALA A 2 19.05 -5.24 -4.94
C ALA A 2 18.43 -4.52 -3.73
N LYS A 3 17.45 -3.64 -3.95
CA LYS A 3 16.70 -3.01 -2.87
C LYS A 3 15.64 -3.99 -2.36
N THR A 4 15.50 -4.08 -1.06
CA THR A 4 14.44 -4.83 -0.39
C THR A 4 13.48 -3.87 0.29
N PHE A 5 12.20 -4.25 0.30
CA PHE A 5 11.10 -3.47 0.87
C PHE A 5 10.37 -4.36 1.87
N LYS A 6 10.25 -3.93 3.13
CA LYS A 6 9.33 -4.61 4.04
C LYS A 6 7.95 -4.03 3.86
N VAL A 7 6.95 -4.88 3.75
CA VAL A 7 5.60 -4.46 3.42
C VAL A 7 4.62 -5.00 4.44
N SER A 8 3.77 -4.11 4.96
CA SER A 8 2.59 -4.46 5.75
C SER A 8 1.36 -3.71 5.24
N VAL A 9 0.18 -4.20 5.59
CA VAL A 9 -1.11 -3.63 5.17
C VAL A 9 -2.07 -3.51 6.34
N GLN A 10 -3.00 -2.56 6.23
CA GLN A 10 -4.19 -2.44 7.08
C GLN A 10 -5.40 -2.22 6.18
N GLY A 11 -6.61 -2.50 6.69
CA GLY A 11 -7.84 -2.48 5.92
C GLY A 11 -7.90 -3.56 4.84
N LEU A 12 -6.91 -4.45 4.79
CA LEU A 12 -6.69 -5.45 3.74
C LEU A 12 -6.39 -6.84 4.30
N THR A 13 -6.64 -7.84 3.46
CA THR A 13 -6.23 -9.24 3.63
C THR A 13 -4.88 -9.50 2.98
N ALA A 14 -4.30 -10.69 3.23
CA ALA A 14 -3.02 -11.10 2.63
C ALA A 14 -3.07 -11.15 1.08
N ASP A 15 -4.25 -11.38 0.50
CA ASP A 15 -4.50 -11.35 -0.94
C ASP A 15 -4.95 -9.97 -1.44
N LEU A 16 -4.71 -8.91 -0.65
CA LEU A 16 -5.01 -7.51 -0.96
C LEU A 16 -6.49 -7.27 -1.29
N LYS A 17 -7.40 -7.89 -0.54
CA LYS A 17 -8.83 -7.53 -0.59
C LYS A 17 -9.21 -6.70 0.62
N ALA A 18 -10.01 -5.66 0.39
CA ALA A 18 -10.56 -4.80 1.43
C ALA A 18 -11.34 -5.62 2.47
N ASN A 19 -10.98 -5.46 3.75
CA ASN A 19 -11.65 -6.06 4.89
C ASN A 19 -12.01 -5.06 5.99
N GLY A 20 -11.47 -3.84 5.94
CA GLY A 20 -11.75 -2.78 6.91
C GLY A 20 -11.12 -2.97 8.30
N SER A 21 -10.23 -3.94 8.49
CA SER A 21 -9.57 -4.21 9.78
C SER A 21 -8.46 -3.20 10.08
N TYR A 22 -8.35 -2.76 11.34
CA TYR A 22 -7.22 -1.96 11.83
C TYR A 22 -6.01 -2.82 12.25
N ASP A 23 -6.14 -4.14 12.24
CA ASP A 23 -5.04 -5.04 12.54
C ASP A 23 -4.01 -4.98 11.41
N GLU A 24 -2.76 -4.66 11.76
CA GLU A 24 -1.65 -4.70 10.82
C GLU A 24 -1.31 -6.14 10.43
N LEU A 25 -1.15 -6.36 9.13
CA LEU A 25 -0.74 -7.63 8.56
C LEU A 25 0.58 -7.46 7.79
N GLU A 26 1.65 -8.07 8.28
CA GLU A 26 2.92 -8.15 7.57
C GLU A 26 2.81 -9.10 6.37
N LEU A 27 3.15 -8.61 5.17
CA LEU A 27 3.19 -9.40 3.94
C LEU A 27 4.59 -10.03 3.73
N GLY A 28 5.63 -9.33 4.17
CA GLY A 28 7.01 -9.80 4.17
C GLY A 28 7.98 -8.84 3.48
N GLU A 29 9.12 -9.36 3.05
CA GLU A 29 10.17 -8.61 2.34
C GLU A 29 10.18 -8.92 0.84
N TYR A 30 10.19 -7.87 0.01
CA TYR A 30 10.08 -7.96 -1.44
C TYR A 30 11.25 -7.27 -2.13
N GLY A 31 11.67 -7.80 -3.29
CA GLY A 31 12.58 -7.12 -4.20
C GLY A 31 11.87 -6.05 -5.03
N THR A 32 12.62 -5.27 -5.82
CA THR A 32 12.06 -4.22 -6.68
C THR A 32 10.98 -4.72 -7.65
N ASP A 33 11.21 -5.86 -8.31
CA ASP A 33 10.26 -6.41 -9.28
C ASP A 33 8.96 -6.88 -8.61
N ASP A 34 9.08 -7.57 -7.46
CA ASP A 34 7.92 -8.03 -6.69
C ASP A 34 7.15 -6.84 -6.09
N MET A 35 7.85 -5.81 -5.63
CA MET A 35 7.25 -4.60 -5.08
C MET A 35 6.40 -3.85 -6.11
N LEU A 36 6.84 -3.79 -7.37
CA LEU A 36 6.01 -3.24 -8.45
C LEU A 36 4.70 -4.03 -8.59
N GLY A 37 4.78 -5.37 -8.53
CA GLY A 37 3.61 -6.25 -8.54
C GLY A 37 2.65 -5.95 -7.39
N ILE A 38 3.18 -5.74 -6.18
CA ILE A 38 2.37 -5.36 -5.01
C ILE A 38 1.66 -4.02 -5.26
N PHE A 39 2.35 -2.99 -5.73
CA PHE A 39 1.72 -1.70 -6.03
C PHE A 39 0.64 -1.79 -7.10
N ILE A 40 0.85 -2.58 -8.15
CA ILE A 40 -0.16 -2.82 -9.19
C ILE A 40 -1.39 -3.49 -8.58
N LEU A 41 -1.21 -4.56 -7.79
CA LEU A 41 -2.32 -5.25 -7.13
C LEU A 41 -3.06 -4.31 -6.17
N TYR A 42 -2.33 -3.55 -5.35
CA TYR A 42 -2.88 -2.59 -4.42
C TYR A 42 -3.71 -1.51 -5.13
N SER A 43 -3.22 -0.93 -6.23
CA SER A 43 -3.97 0.06 -7.03
C SER A 43 -5.27 -0.49 -7.66
N SER A 44 -5.41 -1.82 -7.74
CA SER A 44 -6.58 -2.48 -8.30
C SER A 44 -7.64 -2.84 -7.26
N VAL A 45 -7.38 -2.59 -5.97
CA VAL A 45 -8.33 -2.91 -4.90
C VAL A 45 -9.57 -2.04 -5.03
N VAL A 46 -10.72 -2.71 -5.04
CA VAL A 46 -12.03 -2.06 -5.01
C VAL A 46 -12.57 -2.17 -3.59
N GLU A 47 -12.67 -1.05 -2.91
CA GLU A 47 -13.29 -0.96 -1.59
C GLU A 47 -14.82 -0.97 -1.75
N VAL A 48 -15.45 -2.08 -1.39
CA VAL A 48 -16.91 -2.20 -1.33
C VAL A 48 -17.31 -2.38 0.12
N PHE A 49 -17.57 -1.25 0.78
CA PHE A 49 -18.08 -1.25 2.15
C PHE A 49 -19.60 -0.98 2.15
N PRO A 50 -20.37 -1.64 3.01
CA PRO A 50 -21.79 -1.32 3.18
C PRO A 50 -21.94 0.13 3.69
N GLU A 51 -22.91 0.88 3.14
CA GLU A 51 -23.12 2.33 3.30
C GLU A 51 -23.26 2.85 4.76
N ASN A 52 -23.23 1.99 5.77
CA ASN A 52 -23.44 2.34 7.19
C ASN A 52 -22.27 1.95 8.12
N ASN A 53 -21.10 1.62 7.57
CA ASN A 53 -19.92 1.30 8.36
C ASN A 53 -18.92 2.46 8.32
N GLU A 54 -19.13 3.45 9.20
CA GLU A 54 -18.28 4.65 9.31
C GLU A 54 -16.95 4.39 10.02
N ASP A 55 -16.78 3.21 10.63
CA ASP A 55 -15.60 2.82 11.42
C ASP A 55 -14.86 1.63 10.77
N LEU A 56 -14.38 1.83 9.55
CA LEU A 56 -13.54 0.85 8.84
C LEU A 56 -12.20 1.48 8.47
N CYS A 57 -11.14 0.69 8.65
CA CYS A 57 -9.82 1.08 8.20
C CYS A 57 -9.80 1.11 6.66
N PRO A 58 -9.40 2.24 6.03
CA PRO A 58 -9.21 2.27 4.60
C PRO A 58 -8.09 1.31 4.19
N ALA A 59 -8.13 0.82 2.96
CA ALA A 59 -7.04 0.08 2.36
C ALA A 59 -5.76 0.91 2.43
N SER A 60 -4.83 0.43 3.25
CA SER A 60 -3.58 1.11 3.57
C SER A 60 -2.40 0.18 3.37
N LEU A 61 -1.31 0.71 2.82
CA LEU A 61 -0.08 0.00 2.52
C LEU A 61 1.10 0.73 3.15
N TYR A 62 1.90 0.00 3.91
CA TYR A 62 3.09 0.52 4.58
C TYR A 62 4.32 -0.14 3.99
N VAL A 63 5.35 0.67 3.71
CA VAL A 63 6.58 0.22 3.08
C VAL A 63 7.77 0.76 3.86
N GLU A 64 8.64 -0.13 4.34
CA GLU A 64 9.95 0.21 4.91
C GLU A 64 11.05 -0.02 3.87
N SER A 65 11.87 0.99 3.62
CA SER A 65 13.01 0.93 2.69
C SER A 65 14.15 1.79 3.23
N GLU A 66 15.35 1.21 3.35
CA GLU A 66 16.57 1.90 3.80
C GLU A 66 16.40 2.67 5.13
N GLY A 67 15.58 2.16 6.05
CA GLY A 67 15.29 2.78 7.35
C GLY A 67 14.31 3.95 7.29
N LYS A 68 13.65 4.17 6.16
CA LYS A 68 12.52 5.10 6.00
C LYS A 68 11.21 4.32 5.90
N ASN A 69 10.16 4.88 6.48
CA ASN A 69 8.80 4.36 6.39
C ASN A 69 7.97 5.24 5.46
N TYR A 70 7.18 4.60 4.64
CA TYR A 70 6.25 5.21 3.70
C TYR A 70 4.87 4.64 3.96
N SER A 71 3.86 5.50 3.99
CA SER A 71 2.47 5.11 4.25
C SER A 71 1.61 5.57 3.09
N PHE A 72 0.80 4.65 2.55
CA PHE A 72 -0.08 4.92 1.43
C PHE A 72 -1.51 4.53 1.76
N TYR A 73 -2.46 5.24 1.17
CA TYR A 73 -3.88 4.88 1.14
C TYR A 73 -4.37 4.86 -0.30
N LEU A 74 -5.49 4.18 -0.56
CA LEU A 74 -6.12 4.22 -1.88
C LEU A 74 -7.08 5.41 -1.99
N ASP A 75 -6.91 6.16 -3.08
CA ASP A 75 -7.83 7.22 -3.45
C ASP A 75 -8.21 7.05 -4.93
N ASN A 76 -9.42 6.53 -5.16
CA ASN A 76 -9.99 6.33 -6.50
C ASN A 76 -9.08 5.49 -7.44
N GLY A 77 -8.46 4.43 -6.91
CA GLY A 77 -7.56 3.54 -7.66
C GLY A 77 -6.14 4.08 -7.85
N LEU A 78 -5.82 5.23 -7.24
CA LEU A 78 -4.47 5.77 -7.17
C LEU A 78 -3.87 5.52 -5.79
N ILE A 79 -2.54 5.42 -5.76
CA ILE A 79 -1.76 5.25 -4.54
C ILE A 79 -1.46 6.66 -4.02
N ALA A 80 -2.11 7.06 -2.94
CA ALA A 80 -1.90 8.37 -2.34
C ALA A 80 -0.93 8.25 -1.15
N ASP A 81 0.11 9.08 -1.14
CA ASP A 81 1.04 9.20 -0.02
C ASP A 81 0.38 9.95 1.15
N VAL A 82 0.44 9.39 2.36
CA VAL A 82 -0.21 9.96 3.55
C VAL A 82 0.42 11.29 3.96
N ASP A 83 1.73 11.47 3.75
CA ASP A 83 2.43 12.67 4.23
C ASP A 83 2.24 13.89 3.30
N SER A 84 2.10 13.66 1.99
CA SER A 84 2.05 14.71 0.98
C SER A 84 0.75 14.80 0.17
N ASP A 85 -0.17 13.85 0.33
CA ASP A 85 -1.36 13.64 -0.52
C ASP A 85 -1.04 13.51 -2.03
N ALA A 86 0.22 13.24 -2.36
CA ALA A 86 0.64 13.02 -3.74
C ALA A 86 0.02 11.72 -4.26
N LYS A 87 -0.69 11.81 -5.39
CA LYS A 87 -1.27 10.64 -6.06
C LYS A 87 -0.27 10.09 -7.08
N LEU A 88 0.10 8.83 -6.91
CA LEU A 88 1.17 8.18 -7.64
C LEU A 88 0.61 6.99 -8.42
N SER A 89 1.12 6.78 -9.63
CA SER A 89 1.02 5.48 -10.31
C SER A 89 1.87 4.43 -9.56
N PRO A 90 1.65 3.12 -9.79
CA PRO A 90 2.51 2.07 -9.23
C PRO A 90 4.01 2.28 -9.49
N GLU A 91 4.38 2.73 -10.69
CA GLU A 91 5.77 3.01 -11.05
C GLU A 91 6.32 4.26 -10.34
N GLU A 92 5.49 5.28 -10.16
CA GLU A 92 5.86 6.50 -9.43
C GLU A 92 6.02 6.21 -7.93
N ALA A 93 5.13 5.41 -7.35
CA ALA A 93 5.23 4.94 -5.96
C ALA A 93 6.52 4.14 -5.74
N LEU A 94 6.86 3.24 -6.67
CA LEU A 94 8.11 2.49 -6.61
C LEU A 94 9.34 3.42 -6.66
N LYS A 95 9.36 4.40 -7.57
CA LYS A 95 10.45 5.40 -7.64
C LYS A 95 10.55 6.19 -6.34
N PHE A 96 9.42 6.58 -5.78
CA PHE A 96 9.35 7.33 -4.53
C PHE A 96 9.96 6.57 -3.35
N VAL A 97 9.57 5.31 -3.13
CA VAL A 97 10.10 4.48 -2.01
C VAL A 97 11.52 3.97 -2.26
N SER A 98 11.93 3.90 -3.53
CA SER A 98 13.30 3.50 -3.91
C SER A 98 14.26 4.67 -4.03
N GLY A 99 13.79 5.93 -4.04
CA GLY A 99 14.63 7.11 -4.23
C GLY A 99 15.34 7.15 -5.59
N LEU A 100 14.73 6.55 -6.63
CA LEU A 100 15.23 6.48 -8.01
C LEU A 100 14.64 7.56 -8.92
#